data_AF-A0AAV1K8K5-F1
#
_entry.id   AF-A0AAV1K8K5-F1
#
_cell.length_a   1.000
_cell.length_b   1.000
_cell.length_c   1.000
_cell.angle_alpha   90.00
_cell.angle_beta   90.00
_cell.angle_gamma   90.00
#
_symmetry.space_group_name_H-M   'P 1'
#
loop_
_entity.id
_entity.type
_entity.pdbx_description
1 polymer ?
#
loop_
_entity_poly.entity_id
_entity_poly.type
_entity_poly.pdbx_seq_one_letter_code
_entity_poly.pdbx_strand_id
1 'polypeptide(L)'
;MASNLDLELLKHLTTKVLPYVDSVGINEQELSNLNNILKHGRVVFVADSNPRIATALDQMRNTFRLIRQKNKKFDSKRKLTRMHVHTLAKQAILTVQNSKWKRTPAAAAKSY
;
A
#
# COMPACT_ATOMS: atom_id res chain seq x y z
N MET A 1 -15.34 10.31 17.45
CA MET A 1 -14.71 9.43 18.45
C MET A 1 -14.27 8.15 17.74
N ALA A 2 -13.01 8.04 17.32
CA ALA A 2 -12.47 6.85 16.65
C ALA A 2 -10.91 6.78 16.61
N SER A 3 -10.15 7.58 17.38
CA SER A 3 -8.73 7.78 17.04
C SER A 3 -7.74 6.71 17.55
N ASN A 4 -8.07 5.93 18.59
CA ASN A 4 -7.11 4.97 19.18
C ASN A 4 -7.26 3.54 18.65
N LEU A 5 -8.51 3.07 18.47
CA LEU A 5 -8.79 1.72 17.97
C LEU A 5 -8.31 1.54 16.52
N ASP A 6 -8.48 2.57 15.69
CA ASP A 6 -8.04 2.56 14.29
C ASP A 6 -6.50 2.53 14.17
N LEU A 7 -5.78 3.25 15.04
CA LEU A 7 -4.32 3.26 15.03
C LEU A 7 -3.74 1.90 15.45
N GLU A 8 -4.30 1.29 16.50
CA GLU A 8 -3.86 0.00 16.99
C GLU A 8 -4.13 -1.10 15.97
N LEU A 9 -5.31 -1.09 15.36
CA LEU A 9 -5.64 -1.99 14.25
C LEU A 9 -4.67 -1.84 13.08
N LEU A 10 -4.36 -0.60 12.67
CA LEU A 10 -3.40 -0.34 11.60
C LEU A 10 -1.98 -0.84 11.97
N LYS A 11 -1.55 -0.65 13.22
CA LYS A 11 -0.27 -1.20 13.72
C LYS A 11 -0.28 -2.73 13.68
N HIS A 12 -1.37 -3.38 14.09
CA HIS A 12 -1.53 -4.83 13.97
C HIS A 12 -1.48 -5.27 12.51
N LEU A 13 -2.12 -4.57 11.57
CA LEU A 13 -2.02 -4.87 10.14
C LEU A 13 -0.56 -4.85 9.66
N THR A 14 0.24 -3.85 10.08
CA THR A 14 1.66 -3.76 9.68
C THR A 14 2.56 -4.88 10.21
N THR A 15 2.12 -5.61 11.24
CA THR A 15 2.93 -6.64 11.91
C THR A 15 2.38 -8.05 11.76
N LYS A 16 1.06 -8.20 11.59
CA LYS A 16 0.36 -9.49 11.55
C LYS A 16 -0.10 -9.88 10.15
N VAL A 17 -0.33 -8.92 9.26
CA VAL A 17 -0.89 -9.20 7.91
C VAL A 17 0.05 -8.78 6.80
N LEU A 18 0.41 -7.50 6.72
CA LEU A 18 1.23 -6.96 5.63
C LEU A 18 2.58 -7.69 5.40
N PRO A 19 3.26 -8.21 6.43
CA PRO A 19 4.47 -9.00 6.21
C PRO A 19 4.24 -10.35 5.51
N TYR A 20 2.99 -10.81 5.37
CA TYR A 20 2.67 -12.17 4.91
C TYR A 20 1.76 -12.21 3.67
N VAL A 21 1.63 -11.09 2.95
CA VAL A 21 0.83 -10.99 1.73
C VAL A 21 1.68 -10.82 0.47
N ASP A 22 1.18 -11.35 -0.64
CA ASP A 22 1.82 -11.25 -1.95
C ASP A 22 1.30 -10.05 -2.77
N SER A 23 0.10 -9.54 -2.44
CA SER A 23 -0.53 -8.36 -3.05
C SER A 23 -1.22 -7.51 -2.00
N VAL A 24 -1.27 -6.19 -2.22
CA VAL A 24 -2.06 -5.23 -1.43
C VAL A 24 -2.90 -4.36 -2.38
N GLY A 25 -4.16 -4.11 -2.01
CA GLY A 25 -5.05 -3.16 -2.67
C GLY A 25 -5.45 -2.07 -1.68
N ILE A 26 -5.31 -0.81 -2.05
CA ILE A 26 -5.59 0.34 -1.18
C ILE A 26 -6.06 1.54 -1.98
N ASN A 27 -6.81 2.44 -1.35
CA ASN A 27 -7.13 3.75 -1.90
C ASN A 27 -6.07 4.82 -1.56
N GLU A 28 -6.27 6.04 -2.04
CA GLU A 28 -5.35 7.16 -1.82
C GLU A 28 -5.19 7.56 -0.34
N GLN A 29 -6.29 7.59 0.41
CA GLN A 29 -6.27 7.96 1.83
C GLN A 29 -5.54 6.89 2.65
N GLU A 30 -5.82 5.62 2.35
CA GLU A 30 -5.15 4.46 2.96
C GLU A 30 -3.66 4.43 2.62
N LEU A 31 -3.27 4.78 1.38
CA LEU A 31 -1.88 4.87 0.97
C LEU A 31 -1.11 5.91 1.80
N SER A 32 -1.67 7.11 1.94
CA SER A 32 -1.08 8.18 2.76
C SER A 32 -0.93 7.73 4.22
N ASN A 33 -2.00 7.17 4.80
CA ASN A 33 -2.01 6.72 6.19
C ASN A 33 -1.02 5.58 6.43
N LEU A 34 -1.01 4.57 5.58
CA LEU A 34 -0.13 3.42 5.71
C LEU A 34 1.35 3.82 5.56
N ASN A 35 1.67 4.70 4.61
CA ASN A 35 3.01 5.22 4.44
C ASN A 35 3.50 5.95 5.71
N ASN A 36 2.64 6.79 6.30
CA ASN A 36 2.96 7.52 7.53
C ASN A 36 3.14 6.59 8.74
N ILE A 37 2.29 5.58 8.88
CA ILE A 37 2.42 4.58 9.96
C ILE A 37 3.71 3.77 9.80
N LEU A 38 4.04 3.35 8.58
CA LEU A 38 5.25 2.58 8.34
C LEU A 38 6.54 3.40 8.52
N LYS A 39 6.52 4.71 8.24
CA LYS A 39 7.67 5.61 8.42
C LYS A 39 7.83 6.14 9.84
N HIS A 40 6.73 6.60 10.45
CA HIS A 40 6.75 7.41 11.67
C HIS A 40 5.99 6.77 12.84
N GLY A 41 5.26 5.67 12.61
CA GLY A 41 4.44 5.03 13.63
C GLY A 41 3.19 5.82 14.03
N ARG A 42 2.79 6.82 13.22
CA ARG A 42 1.66 7.73 13.47
C ARG A 42 0.75 7.81 12.24
N VAL A 43 -0.55 8.03 12.47
CA VAL A 43 -1.55 8.31 11.42
C VAL A 43 -1.63 9.83 11.20
N VAL A 44 -1.85 10.27 9.96
CA VAL A 44 -2.09 11.66 9.63
C VAL A 44 -3.59 11.83 9.37
N PHE A 45 -4.23 12.75 10.09
CA PHE A 45 -5.69 12.96 9.99
C PHE A 45 -6.13 13.69 8.71
N VAL A 46 -5.18 14.30 7.98
CA VAL A 46 -5.45 15.04 6.74
C VAL A 46 -4.71 14.36 5.59
N ALA A 47 -5.42 13.57 4.81
CA ALA A 47 -4.96 13.09 3.51
C ALA A 47 -5.51 14.03 2.42
N ASP A 48 -4.67 14.41 1.46
CA ASP A 48 -5.13 15.09 0.25
C ASP A 48 -5.98 14.11 -0.56
N SER A 49 -7.22 14.48 -0.87
CA SER A 49 -8.16 13.65 -1.64
C SER A 49 -7.90 13.70 -3.15
N ASN A 50 -7.07 14.64 -3.65
CA ASN A 50 -6.69 14.76 -5.06
C ASN A 50 -5.18 15.00 -5.24
N PRO A 51 -4.33 14.10 -4.73
CA PRO A 51 -2.90 14.28 -4.84
C PRO A 51 -2.43 14.13 -6.30
N ARG A 52 -1.33 14.80 -6.60
CA ARG A 52 -0.68 14.66 -7.91
C ARG A 52 -0.27 13.19 -8.12
N ILE A 53 -0.44 12.70 -9.35
CA ILE A 53 -0.11 11.31 -9.71
C ILE A 53 1.32 10.96 -9.28
N ALA A 54 2.27 11.87 -9.50
CA ALA A 54 3.67 11.68 -9.12
C ALA A 54 3.81 11.41 -7.61
N THR A 55 3.11 12.18 -6.77
CA THR A 55 3.11 12.01 -5.32
C THR A 55 2.54 10.65 -4.92
N ALA A 56 1.39 10.25 -5.48
CA ALA A 56 0.80 8.95 -5.22
C ALA A 56 1.74 7.80 -5.62
N LEU A 57 2.37 7.87 -6.80
CA LEU A 57 3.32 6.86 -7.27
C LEU A 57 4.58 6.78 -6.39
N ASP A 58 5.09 7.90 -5.89
CA ASP A 58 6.24 7.91 -4.98
C ASP A 58 5.88 7.39 -3.58
N GLN A 59 4.69 7.73 -3.07
CA GLN A 59 4.16 7.13 -1.85
C GLN A 59 3.97 5.61 -2.01
N MET A 60 3.48 5.17 -3.16
CA MET A 60 3.31 3.76 -3.51
C MET A 60 4.65 3.02 -3.52
N ARG A 61 5.69 3.58 -4.16
CA ARG A 61 7.06 3.05 -4.16
C ARG A 61 7.65 2.96 -2.75
N ASN A 62 7.48 4.00 -1.95
CA ASN A 62 7.97 4.04 -0.57
C ASN A 62 7.28 2.98 0.31
N THR A 63 5.95 2.95 0.27
CA THR A 63 5.14 1.99 1.03
C THR A 63 5.49 0.55 0.65
N PHE A 64 5.65 0.28 -0.64
CA PHE A 64 6.07 -1.02 -1.15
C PHE A 64 7.42 -1.46 -0.58
N ARG A 65 8.42 -0.57 -0.56
CA ARG A 65 9.75 -0.85 0.03
C ARG A 65 9.65 -1.11 1.52
N LEU A 66 8.89 -0.33 2.26
CA LEU A 66 8.71 -0.48 3.71
C LEU A 66 8.03 -1.81 4.06
N ILE A 67 6.98 -2.22 3.34
CA ILE A 67 6.35 -3.53 3.54
C ILE A 67 7.35 -4.65 3.24
N ARG A 68 8.17 -4.53 2.20
CA ARG A 68 9.22 -5.52 1.91
C ARG A 68 10.31 -5.60 2.97
N GLN A 69 10.64 -4.51 3.63
CA GLN A 69 11.49 -4.53 4.81
C GLN A 69 10.81 -5.28 5.97
N LYS A 70 9.49 -5.13 6.14
CA LYS A 70 8.73 -5.94 7.13
C LYS A 70 8.72 -7.42 6.75
N ASN A 71 8.55 -7.78 5.47
CA ASN A 71 8.67 -9.19 5.03
C ASN A 71 10.00 -9.80 5.52
N LYS A 72 11.11 -9.07 5.35
CA LYS A 72 12.44 -9.50 5.84
C LYS A 72 12.52 -9.55 7.37
N LYS A 73 12.02 -8.51 8.06
CA LYS A 73 12.05 -8.42 9.53
C LYS A 73 11.32 -9.58 10.21
N PHE A 74 10.22 -10.03 9.62
CA PHE A 74 9.38 -11.10 10.16
C PHE A 74 9.67 -12.48 9.56
N ASP A 75 10.80 -12.62 8.85
CA ASP A 75 11.23 -13.84 8.14
C ASP A 75 10.10 -14.51 7.33
N SER A 76 9.34 -13.68 6.62
CA SER A 76 8.19 -14.16 5.89
C SER A 76 8.62 -14.90 4.63
N LYS A 77 8.08 -16.11 4.47
CA LYS A 77 8.21 -16.90 3.22
C LYS A 77 7.49 -16.21 2.04
N ARG A 78 6.50 -15.35 2.31
CA ARG A 78 5.77 -14.57 1.32
C ARG A 78 6.36 -13.17 1.18
N LYS A 79 6.33 -12.63 -0.04
CA LYS A 79 6.90 -11.31 -0.34
C LYS A 79 5.89 -10.50 -1.11
N LEU A 80 5.75 -9.24 -0.74
CA LEU A 80 4.92 -8.33 -1.51
C LEU A 80 5.49 -8.20 -2.93
N THR A 81 4.70 -8.62 -3.91
CA THR A 81 5.06 -8.59 -5.34
C THR A 81 4.10 -7.75 -6.18
N ARG A 82 2.95 -7.33 -5.61
CA ARG A 82 1.98 -6.45 -6.25
C ARG A 82 1.38 -5.43 -5.27
N MET A 83 1.20 -4.21 -5.74
CA MET A 83 0.43 -3.17 -5.05
C MET A 83 -0.51 -2.50 -6.04
N HIS A 84 -1.79 -2.43 -5.70
CA HIS A 84 -2.82 -1.81 -6.51
C HIS A 84 -3.38 -0.61 -5.74
N VAL A 85 -3.17 0.59 -6.28
CA VAL A 85 -3.75 1.80 -5.75
C VAL A 85 -4.90 2.24 -6.64
N HIS A 86 -6.06 2.45 -6.05
CA HIS A 86 -7.23 2.97 -6.75
C HIS A 86 -7.63 4.33 -6.17
N THR A 87 -7.72 5.32 -7.04
CA THR A 87 -8.25 6.65 -6.73
C THR A 87 -9.58 6.81 -7.46
N LEU A 88 -10.34 7.86 -7.15
CA LEU A 88 -11.59 8.16 -7.85
C LEU A 88 -11.39 8.27 -9.38
N ALA A 89 -10.30 8.91 -9.79
CA ALA A 89 -10.03 9.20 -11.20
C ALA A 89 -9.12 8.17 -11.89
N LYS A 90 -8.26 7.45 -11.17
CA LYS A 90 -7.12 6.70 -11.74
C LYS A 90 -6.83 5.42 -10.96
N GLN A 91 -6.32 4.40 -11.67
CA GLN A 91 -5.79 3.18 -11.08
C GLN A 91 -4.30 3.04 -11.40
N ALA A 92 -3.51 2.58 -10.44
CA ALA A 92 -2.09 2.33 -10.59
C ALA A 92 -1.73 0.96 -10.02
N ILE A 93 -1.02 0.15 -10.80
CA ILE A 93 -0.53 -1.16 -10.35
C ILE A 93 1.00 -1.16 -10.43
N LEU A 94 1.65 -1.48 -9.31
CA LEU A 94 3.07 -1.79 -9.26
C LEU A 94 3.24 -3.28 -9.05
N THR A 95 4.07 -3.89 -9.89
CA THR A 95 4.47 -5.28 -9.79
C THR A 95 5.99 -5.41 -9.79
N VAL A 96 6.50 -6.47 -9.18
CA VAL A 96 7.91 -6.85 -9.33
C VAL A 96 8.14 -7.40 -10.73
N GLN A 97 9.22 -6.96 -11.39
CA GLN A 97 9.64 -7.49 -12.68
C GLN A 97 9.85 -9.01 -12.58
N ASN A 98 9.44 -9.75 -13.60
CA ASN A 98 9.50 -11.23 -13.64
C ASN A 98 8.69 -11.94 -12.53
N SER A 99 7.70 -11.25 -11.92
CA SER A 99 6.74 -11.91 -11.03
C SER A 99 5.70 -12.72 -11.81
N LYS A 100 4.93 -13.56 -11.09
CA LYS A 100 3.88 -14.40 -11.68
C LYS A 100 2.68 -13.59 -12.21
N TRP A 101 2.62 -12.28 -11.94
CA TRP A 101 1.53 -11.41 -12.36
C TRP A 101 1.59 -11.16 -13.87
N LYS A 102 0.57 -11.65 -14.59
CA LYS A 102 0.40 -11.47 -16.04
C LYS A 102 -0.72 -10.45 -16.31
N ARG A 103 -0.73 -9.89 -17.53
CA ARG A 103 -1.81 -9.01 -18.03
C ARG A 103 -2.05 -7.75 -17.17
N THR A 104 -1.00 -7.21 -16.53
CA THR A 104 -1.08 -5.99 -15.70
C THR A 104 -1.74 -4.79 -16.42
N PRO A 105 -1.49 -4.52 -17.72
CA PRO A 105 -2.16 -3.43 -18.43
C PRO A 105 -3.68 -3.61 -18.51
N ALA A 106 -4.15 -4.83 -18.82
CA ALA A 106 -5.58 -5.14 -18.83
C ALA A 106 -6.19 -5.10 -17.42
N ALA A 107 -5.44 -5.50 -16.40
CA ALA A 107 -5.89 -5.45 -15.01
C ALA A 107 -5.96 -4.02 -14.43
N ALA A 108 -5.23 -3.06 -15.02
CA ALA A 108 -5.29 -1.64 -14.68
C ALA A 108 -6.32 -0.87 -15.51
N ALA A 109 -6.88 -1.50 -16.56
CA ALA A 109 -7.89 -0.87 -17.40
C ALA A 109 -9.18 -0.75 -16.59
N LYS A 110 -9.68 0.48 -16.48
CA LYS A 110 -11.01 0.73 -15.93
C LYS A 110 -12.03 0.17 -16.94
N SER A 111 -12.87 -0.77 -16.50
CA SER A 111 -14.01 -1.21 -17.30
C SER A 111 -14.97 -0.02 -17.45
N TYR A 112 -15.19 0.40 -18.70
CA TYR A 112 -16.25 1.34 -19.07
C TYR A 112 -17.58 0.60 -19.21
#